data_AF-A0A2R6AWV3-F1
#
_entry.id   AF-A0A2R6AWV3-F1
#
_cell.length_a   1.000
_cell.length_b   1.000
_cell.length_c   1.000
_cell.angle_alpha   90.00
_cell.angle_beta   90.00
_cell.angle_gamma   90.00
#
_symmetry.space_group_name_H-M   'P 1'
#
loop_
_entity.id
_entity.type
_entity.pdbx_description
1 polymer ?
#
loop_
_entity_poly.entity_id
_entity_poly.type
_entity_poly.pdbx_seq_one_letter_code
_entity_poly.pdbx_strand_id
1 'polypeptide(L)'
;MTAEDLEKAKPEIKEGDIVVIVTGWYKKFSTEETYMVKHPGLVPEAADWLVKKKVKAVAVDFGSVDHPYQTALAEIRKDIMPIKITSMEEFRKQYPFLYVHKTLLRNRIGVIEYIGGQVGEILGRRIMFAAIPLKIVGGDASLVRPIAFEFLK
;
A
#
# COMPACT_ATOMS: atom_id res chain seq x y z
N MET A 1 -4.42 0.82 -8.13
CA MET A 1 -3.57 2.02 -8.36
C MET A 1 -2.50 1.67 -9.37
N THR A 2 -2.47 2.41 -10.48
CA THR A 2 -1.54 2.26 -11.61
C THR A 2 -0.33 3.19 -11.49
N ALA A 3 0.65 3.05 -12.40
CA ALA A 3 1.73 4.03 -12.53
C ALA A 3 1.22 5.42 -12.95
N GLU A 4 0.19 5.45 -13.81
CA GLU A 4 -0.42 6.70 -14.29
C GLU A 4 -1.12 7.46 -13.16
N ASP A 5 -1.81 6.75 -12.25
CA ASP A 5 -2.41 7.35 -11.06
C ASP A 5 -1.36 8.08 -10.20
N LEU A 6 -0.19 7.46 -10.03
CA LEU A 6 0.92 8.00 -9.26
C LEU A 6 1.60 9.19 -9.95
N GLU A 7 1.77 9.13 -11.27
CA GLU A 7 2.34 10.23 -12.06
C GLU A 7 1.47 11.49 -11.99
N LYS A 8 0.14 11.32 -11.95
CA LYS A 8 -0.82 12.44 -11.83
C LYS A 8 -0.98 12.96 -10.41
N ALA A 9 -0.41 12.29 -9.40
CA ALA A 9 -0.59 12.66 -8.01
C ALA A 9 -0.08 14.08 -7.71
N LYS A 10 -0.79 14.77 -6.81
CA LYS A 10 -0.42 16.09 -6.30
C LYS A 10 -0.31 16.02 -4.77
N PRO A 11 0.73 16.61 -4.16
CA PRO A 11 1.89 17.24 -4.81
C PRO A 11 2.74 16.21 -5.56
N GLU A 12 3.58 16.68 -6.49
CA GLU A 12 4.50 15.80 -7.22
C GLU A 12 5.34 14.97 -6.24
N ILE A 13 5.40 13.67 -6.47
CA ILE A 13 6.26 12.72 -5.75
C ILE A 13 7.71 12.95 -6.19
N LYS A 14 8.65 13.00 -5.25
CA LYS A 14 10.08 13.22 -5.50
C LYS A 14 10.91 12.05 -4.99
N GLU A 15 12.14 11.93 -5.51
CA GLU A 15 13.12 10.98 -5.00
C GLU A 15 13.33 11.18 -3.49
N GLY A 16 13.34 10.07 -2.74
CA GLY A 16 13.48 10.07 -1.29
C GLY A 16 12.19 10.34 -0.49
N ASP A 17 11.07 10.67 -1.14
CA ASP A 17 9.79 10.87 -0.44
C ASP A 17 9.29 9.59 0.22
N ILE A 18 8.58 9.73 1.34
CA ILE A 18 7.63 8.72 1.80
C ILE A 18 6.30 9.01 1.13
N VAL A 19 5.81 8.09 0.30
CA VAL A 19 4.55 8.26 -0.42
C VAL A 19 3.40 7.72 0.42
N VAL A 20 2.60 8.63 0.97
CA VAL A 20 1.38 8.27 1.71
C VAL A 20 0.20 8.28 0.75
N ILE A 21 -0.28 7.09 0.42
CA ILE A 21 -1.41 6.88 -0.47
C ILE A 21 -2.69 6.85 0.36
N VAL A 22 -3.56 7.82 0.11
CA VAL A 22 -4.83 7.97 0.82
C VAL A 22 -5.98 7.86 -0.18
N THR A 23 -6.73 6.77 -0.08
CA THR A 23 -7.89 6.49 -0.93
C THR A 23 -9.22 6.74 -0.21
N GLY A 24 -9.17 7.01 1.10
CA GLY A 24 -10.34 7.08 1.97
C GLY A 24 -10.79 5.70 2.46
N TRP A 25 -10.02 4.63 2.21
CA TRP A 25 -10.41 3.27 2.57
C TRP A 25 -10.39 3.03 4.08
N TYR A 26 -9.57 3.77 4.83
CA TYR A 26 -9.54 3.72 6.29
C TYR A 26 -10.92 3.98 6.93
N LYS A 27 -11.79 4.73 6.25
CA LYS A 27 -13.18 4.99 6.71
C LYS A 27 -14.08 3.76 6.61
N LYS A 28 -13.67 2.75 5.84
CA LYS A 28 -14.39 1.48 5.64
C LYS A 28 -13.85 0.37 6.52
N PHE A 29 -13.08 0.68 7.56
CA PHE A 29 -12.61 -0.31 8.53
C PHE A 29 -13.81 -1.04 9.13
N SER A 30 -13.99 -2.30 8.74
CA SER A 30 -15.22 -3.05 8.96
C SER A 30 -14.96 -4.56 8.84
N THR A 31 -15.74 -5.27 8.02
CA THR A 31 -15.64 -6.71 7.83
C THR A 31 -14.47 -7.07 6.93
N GLU A 32 -14.03 -8.32 6.97
CA GLU A 32 -13.03 -8.87 6.05
C GLU A 32 -13.47 -8.69 4.59
N GLU A 33 -14.74 -8.96 4.27
CA GLU A 33 -15.25 -8.81 2.89
C GLU A 33 -15.10 -7.37 2.39
N THR A 34 -15.50 -6.41 3.21
CA THR A 34 -15.43 -5.01 2.79
C THR A 34 -14.00 -4.51 2.87
N TYR A 35 -13.36 -4.57 4.04
CA TYR A 35 -12.08 -3.90 4.26
C TYR A 35 -10.89 -4.65 3.64
N MET A 36 -10.87 -5.98 3.69
CA MET A 36 -9.73 -6.79 3.25
C MET A 36 -9.84 -7.25 1.79
N VAL A 37 -11.02 -7.61 1.31
CA VAL A 37 -11.16 -8.20 -0.04
C VAL A 37 -11.42 -7.16 -1.13
N LYS A 38 -12.07 -6.03 -0.81
CA LYS A 38 -12.50 -5.04 -1.82
C LYS A 38 -11.61 -3.80 -1.90
N HIS A 39 -10.49 -3.76 -1.19
CA HIS A 39 -9.62 -2.58 -1.14
C HIS A 39 -8.87 -2.34 -2.46
N PRO A 40 -8.50 -1.08 -2.77
CA PRO A 40 -8.03 -0.72 -4.11
C PRO A 40 -6.66 -1.31 -4.47
N GLY A 41 -5.69 -1.28 -3.54
CA GLY A 41 -4.34 -1.83 -3.73
C GLY A 41 -3.53 -1.27 -4.91
N LEU A 42 -2.26 -1.66 -4.99
CA LEU A 42 -1.36 -1.32 -6.11
C LEU A 42 -1.22 -2.52 -7.05
N VAL A 43 -1.05 -2.23 -8.34
CA VAL A 43 -0.72 -3.22 -9.38
C VAL A 43 0.78 -3.18 -9.71
N PRO A 44 1.35 -4.21 -10.40
CA PRO A 44 2.80 -4.33 -10.62
C PRO A 44 3.50 -3.07 -11.16
N GLU A 45 2.92 -2.43 -12.18
CA GLU A 45 3.48 -1.23 -12.79
C GLU A 45 3.60 -0.04 -11.81
N ALA A 46 2.72 0.06 -10.80
CA ALA A 46 2.82 1.09 -9.77
C ALA A 46 4.04 0.84 -8.88
N ALA A 47 4.35 -0.43 -8.56
CA ALA A 47 5.55 -0.77 -7.81
C ALA A 47 6.82 -0.45 -8.60
N ASP A 48 6.86 -0.82 -9.88
CA ASP A 48 8.00 -0.55 -10.75
C ASP A 48 8.24 0.96 -10.91
N TRP A 49 7.16 1.74 -11.01
CA TRP A 49 7.23 3.20 -11.05
C TRP A 49 7.79 3.79 -9.74
N LEU A 50 7.32 3.32 -8.57
CA LEU A 50 7.80 3.78 -7.26
C LEU A 50 9.29 3.45 -7.06
N VAL A 51 9.74 2.28 -7.51
CA VAL A 51 11.16 1.90 -7.53
C VAL A 51 11.96 2.85 -8.42
N LYS A 52 11.50 3.11 -9.65
CA LYS A 52 12.17 4.03 -10.57
C LYS A 52 12.25 5.45 -10.00
N LYS A 53 11.20 5.89 -9.31
CA LYS A 53 11.13 7.19 -8.63
C LYS A 53 11.99 7.24 -7.36
N LYS A 54 12.51 6.10 -6.89
CA LYS A 54 13.38 5.94 -5.71
C LYS A 54 12.75 6.55 -4.46
N VAL A 55 11.49 6.25 -4.22
CA VAL A 55 10.82 6.63 -2.99
C VAL A 55 11.41 5.87 -1.81
N LYS A 56 11.35 6.45 -0.61
CA LYS A 56 11.93 5.84 0.60
C LYS A 56 11.01 4.78 1.20
N ALA A 57 9.71 5.04 1.18
CA ALA A 57 8.69 4.12 1.69
C ALA A 57 7.33 4.44 1.07
N VAL A 58 6.42 3.48 1.17
CA VAL A 58 5.02 3.59 0.73
C VAL A 58 4.12 3.29 1.93
N ALA A 59 3.20 4.20 2.23
CA ALA A 59 2.20 4.02 3.26
C ALA A 59 0.80 3.98 2.63
N VAL A 60 -0.06 3.04 3.05
CA VAL A 60 -1.40 2.86 2.48
C VAL A 60 -2.49 2.81 3.54
N ASP A 61 -3.65 3.39 3.24
CA ASP A 61 -4.80 3.49 4.13
C ASP A 61 -5.74 2.26 4.12
N PHE A 62 -5.21 1.13 3.68
CA PHE A 62 -5.88 -0.16 3.53
C PHE A 62 -4.97 -1.31 3.97
N GLY A 63 -5.52 -2.53 3.97
CA GLY A 63 -4.90 -3.68 4.66
C GLY A 63 -3.72 -4.36 3.96
N SER A 64 -3.38 -3.99 2.73
CA SER A 64 -2.20 -4.51 2.03
C SER A 64 -1.81 -3.58 0.88
N VAL A 65 -0.52 -3.33 0.65
CA VAL A 65 -0.05 -2.54 -0.49
C VAL A 65 -0.36 -3.24 -1.82
N ASP A 66 -0.38 -4.58 -1.86
CA ASP A 66 -0.79 -5.36 -3.03
C ASP A 66 -2.30 -5.31 -3.22
N HIS A 67 -2.77 -5.28 -4.48
CA HIS A 67 -4.18 -5.56 -4.77
C HIS A 67 -4.61 -6.91 -4.15
N PRO A 68 -5.82 -7.07 -3.56
CA PRO A 68 -6.26 -8.31 -2.90
C PRO A 68 -6.05 -9.57 -3.74
N TYR A 69 -6.25 -9.45 -5.05
CA TYR A 69 -6.00 -10.51 -6.06
C TYR A 69 -4.55 -10.99 -6.12
N GLN A 70 -3.58 -10.14 -5.78
CA GLN A 70 -2.16 -10.50 -5.71
C GLN A 70 -1.77 -11.14 -4.37
N THR A 71 -2.69 -11.28 -3.42
CA THR A 71 -2.40 -11.84 -2.09
C THR A 71 -2.95 -13.26 -1.92
N ALA A 72 -2.76 -13.84 -0.73
CA ALA A 72 -3.35 -15.14 -0.37
C ALA A 72 -4.87 -15.06 -0.22
N LEU A 73 -5.45 -13.86 -0.02
CA LEU A 73 -6.91 -13.68 0.07
C LEU A 73 -7.61 -14.19 -1.18
N ALA A 74 -7.00 -14.04 -2.36
CA ALA A 74 -7.57 -14.55 -3.62
C ALA A 74 -7.80 -16.07 -3.58
N GLU A 75 -7.03 -16.79 -2.78
CA GLU A 75 -7.15 -18.23 -2.64
C GLU A 75 -7.98 -18.65 -1.42
N ILE A 76 -7.76 -17.99 -0.29
CA ILE A 76 -8.42 -18.31 0.99
C ILE A 76 -9.89 -17.86 0.96
N ARG A 77 -10.18 -16.72 0.31
CA ARG A 77 -11.51 -16.10 0.26
C ARG A 77 -12.13 -16.07 -1.13
N LYS A 78 -11.91 -17.15 -1.92
CA LYS A 78 -12.54 -17.34 -3.25
C LYS A 78 -14.05 -17.21 -3.22
N ASP A 79 -14.68 -17.47 -2.07
CA ASP A 79 -16.11 -17.38 -1.81
C ASP A 79 -16.67 -15.95 -1.93
N ILE A 80 -15.86 -14.94 -1.65
CA ILE A 80 -16.28 -13.52 -1.64
C ILE A 80 -15.49 -12.63 -2.61
N MET A 81 -14.57 -13.21 -3.38
CA MET A 81 -13.86 -12.47 -4.42
C MET A 81 -14.84 -12.00 -5.51
N PRO A 82 -14.82 -10.72 -5.92
CA PRO A 82 -15.74 -10.22 -6.95
C PRO A 82 -15.59 -10.93 -8.31
N ILE A 83 -14.38 -11.39 -8.62
CA ILE A 83 -14.09 -12.20 -9.81
C ILE A 83 -13.97 -13.66 -9.39
N LYS A 84 -14.72 -14.53 -10.07
CA LYS A 84 -14.65 -15.98 -9.86
C LYS A 84 -13.35 -16.54 -10.44
N ILE A 85 -12.56 -17.19 -9.60
CA ILE A 85 -11.28 -17.78 -10.00
C ILE A 85 -11.50 -19.27 -10.31
N THR A 86 -11.40 -19.62 -11.60
CA THR A 86 -11.59 -21.01 -12.08
C THR A 86 -10.28 -21.77 -12.22
N SER A 87 -9.18 -21.09 -12.53
CA SER A 87 -7.82 -21.63 -12.55
C SER A 87 -6.88 -20.69 -11.80
N MET A 88 -6.25 -21.18 -10.74
CA MET A 88 -5.26 -20.41 -9.99
C MET A 88 -4.02 -20.12 -10.83
N GLU A 89 -3.63 -21.04 -11.71
CA GLU A 89 -2.44 -20.86 -12.55
C GLU A 89 -2.61 -19.66 -13.49
N GLU A 90 -3.71 -19.61 -14.24
CA GLU A 90 -4.03 -18.49 -15.13
C GLU A 90 -4.22 -17.19 -14.34
N PHE A 91 -4.89 -17.27 -13.19
CA PHE A 91 -5.08 -16.12 -12.33
C PHE A 91 -3.75 -15.52 -11.84
N ARG A 92 -2.75 -16.36 -11.54
CA ARG A 92 -1.41 -15.89 -11.13
C ARG A 92 -0.55 -15.36 -12.28
N LYS A 93 -0.84 -15.74 -13.53
CA LYS A 93 -0.25 -15.07 -14.71
C LYS A 93 -0.73 -13.63 -14.81
N GLN A 94 -2.00 -13.37 -14.51
CA GLN A 94 -2.59 -12.02 -14.54
C GLN A 94 -2.33 -11.21 -13.26
N TYR A 95 -2.37 -11.85 -12.09
CA TYR A 95 -2.18 -11.23 -10.77
C TYR A 95 -1.04 -11.93 -10.02
N PRO A 96 0.22 -11.58 -10.34
CA PRO A 96 1.38 -12.24 -9.77
C PRO A 96 1.43 -12.10 -8.24
N PHE A 97 1.71 -13.20 -7.55
CA PHE A 97 1.61 -13.27 -6.10
C PHE A 97 2.64 -12.38 -5.38
N LEU A 98 2.13 -11.42 -4.61
CA LEU A 98 2.85 -10.43 -3.81
C LEU A 98 3.90 -9.65 -4.61
N TYR A 99 3.60 -9.33 -5.87
CA TYR A 99 4.54 -8.60 -6.72
C TYR A 99 4.92 -7.26 -6.10
N VAL A 100 3.96 -6.49 -5.60
CA VAL A 100 4.23 -5.14 -5.09
C VAL A 100 5.11 -5.21 -3.86
N HIS A 101 4.74 -6.03 -2.86
CA HIS A 101 5.56 -6.28 -1.68
C HIS A 101 7.00 -6.69 -2.06
N LYS A 102 7.15 -7.71 -2.90
CA LYS A 102 8.48 -8.24 -3.29
C LYS A 102 9.31 -7.18 -3.99
N THR A 103 8.71 -6.43 -4.92
CA THR A 103 9.40 -5.40 -5.69
C THR A 103 9.84 -4.24 -4.79
N LEU A 104 8.98 -3.74 -3.91
CA LEU A 104 9.34 -2.65 -3.00
C LEU A 104 10.43 -3.08 -2.00
N LEU A 105 10.22 -4.20 -1.30
CA LEU A 105 11.14 -4.63 -0.24
C LEU A 105 12.52 -5.05 -0.77
N ARG A 106 12.60 -5.72 -1.94
CA ARG A 106 13.89 -6.04 -2.58
C ARG A 106 14.69 -4.80 -2.97
N ASN A 107 14.01 -3.70 -3.25
CA ASN A 107 14.62 -2.41 -3.56
C ASN A 107 14.77 -1.51 -2.31
N ARG A 108 14.67 -2.09 -1.10
CA ARG A 108 14.81 -1.37 0.18
C ARG A 108 13.80 -0.23 0.39
N ILE A 109 12.62 -0.35 -0.23
CA ILE A 109 11.51 0.58 -0.04
C ILE A 109 10.60 0.00 1.03
N GLY A 110 10.46 0.71 2.15
CA GLY A 110 9.63 0.28 3.27
C GLY A 110 8.14 0.29 2.92
N VAL A 111 7.36 -0.58 3.57
CA VAL A 111 5.90 -0.64 3.43
C VAL A 111 5.25 -0.37 4.80
N ILE A 112 4.21 0.47 4.82
CA ILE A 112 3.44 0.81 6.01
C ILE A 112 1.96 0.64 5.66
N GLU A 113 1.27 -0.28 6.33
CA GLU A 113 -0.10 -0.66 5.99
C GLU A 113 -1.05 -0.29 7.12
N TYR A 114 -2.35 -0.35 6.85
CA TYR A 114 -3.40 -0.07 7.83
C TYR A 114 -3.34 1.33 8.45
N ILE A 115 -2.80 2.33 7.75
CA ILE A 115 -2.85 3.70 8.28
C ILE A 115 -4.29 4.23 8.23
N GLY A 116 -4.65 5.07 9.19
CA GLY A 116 -6.02 5.56 9.31
C GLY A 116 -6.13 6.75 10.26
N GLY A 117 -7.29 6.91 10.88
CA GLY A 117 -7.56 8.03 11.78
C GLY A 117 -7.56 9.37 11.03
N GLN A 118 -6.56 10.20 11.32
CA GLN A 118 -6.43 11.56 10.76
C GLN A 118 -5.70 11.62 9.42
N VAL A 119 -5.40 10.47 8.79
CA VAL A 119 -4.67 10.44 7.50
C VAL A 119 -5.36 11.25 6.39
N GLY A 120 -6.69 11.45 6.47
CA GLY A 120 -7.39 12.35 5.55
C GLY A 120 -6.97 13.82 5.62
N GLU A 121 -6.46 14.29 6.77
CA GLU A 121 -6.06 15.69 7.00
C GLU A 121 -4.76 16.06 6.26
N ILE A 122 -4.00 15.06 5.81
CA ILE A 122 -2.71 15.24 5.12
C ILE A 122 -2.82 15.07 3.59
N LEU A 123 -4.03 14.84 3.06
CA LEU A 123 -4.26 14.63 1.63
C LEU A 123 -3.79 15.84 0.81
N GLY A 124 -3.02 15.60 -0.26
CA GLY A 124 -2.57 16.66 -1.16
C GLY A 124 -1.52 17.60 -0.55
N ARG A 125 -0.85 17.19 0.53
CA ARG A 125 0.11 18.03 1.26
C ARG A 125 1.51 17.41 1.27
N ARG A 126 2.53 18.28 1.27
CA ARG A 126 3.92 17.90 1.56
C ARG A 126 4.20 18.22 3.02
N ILE A 127 4.50 17.20 3.79
CA ILE A 127 4.65 17.25 5.26
C ILE A 127 5.84 16.40 5.69
N MET A 128 6.31 16.59 6.93
CA MET A 128 7.22 15.62 7.54
C MET A 128 6.39 14.46 8.10
N PHE A 129 6.73 13.24 7.70
CA PHE A 129 6.06 12.01 8.13
C PHE A 129 7.08 11.06 8.76
N ALA A 130 6.75 10.52 9.93
CA ALA A 130 7.58 9.56 10.63
C ALA A 130 6.76 8.32 11.00
N ALA A 131 7.32 7.14 10.75
CA ALA A 131 6.81 5.86 11.23
C ALA A 131 8.02 5.06 11.75
N ILE A 132 8.13 4.96 13.08
CA ILE A 132 9.33 4.45 13.74
C ILE A 132 9.03 3.03 14.24
N PRO A 133 9.62 1.98 13.64
CA PRO A 133 9.39 0.60 14.05
C PRO A 133 10.02 0.29 15.40
N LEU A 134 9.44 -0.68 16.11
CA LEU A 134 10.06 -1.29 17.28
C LEU A 134 11.34 -2.00 16.85
N LYS A 135 12.40 -1.86 17.66
CA LYS A 135 13.68 -2.53 17.42
C LYS A 135 13.63 -3.99 17.88
N ILE A 136 12.87 -4.80 17.16
CA ILE A 136 12.76 -6.25 17.40
C ILE A 136 13.98 -6.94 16.80
N VAL A 137 14.75 -7.66 17.62
CA VAL A 137 15.93 -8.40 17.14
C VAL A 137 15.48 -9.52 16.20
N GLY A 138 15.96 -9.48 14.95
CA GLY A 138 15.58 -10.45 13.91
C GLY A 138 14.15 -10.27 13.38
N GLY A 139 13.46 -9.17 13.69
CA GLY A 139 12.11 -8.90 13.20
C GLY A 139 12.11 -8.35 11.77
N ASP A 140 11.23 -8.89 10.91
CA ASP A 140 11.00 -8.38 9.56
C ASP A 140 10.07 -7.16 9.51
N ALA A 141 9.22 -7.00 10.54
CA ALA A 141 8.27 -5.91 10.67
C ALA A 141 7.89 -5.68 12.14
N SER A 142 7.26 -4.54 12.42
CA SER A 142 6.67 -4.23 13.73
C SER A 142 5.51 -3.25 13.57
N LEU A 143 4.64 -3.19 14.57
CA LEU A 143 3.70 -2.09 14.70
C LEU A 143 4.44 -0.75 14.78
N VAL A 144 3.81 0.29 14.22
CA VAL A 144 4.27 1.67 14.26
C VAL A 144 3.12 2.58 14.67
N ARG A 145 3.44 3.74 15.23
CA ARG A 145 2.52 4.87 15.35
C ARG A 145 2.96 5.95 14.36
N PRO A 146 2.36 6.04 13.17
CA PRO A 146 2.72 7.08 12.22
C PRO A 146 2.35 8.46 12.78
N ILE A 147 3.23 9.43 12.58
CA ILE A 147 3.06 10.82 13.00
C ILE A 147 3.34 11.72 11.80
N ALA A 148 2.42 12.63 11.52
CA ALA A 148 2.57 13.72 10.57
C ALA A 148 2.84 15.01 11.35
N PHE A 149 3.88 15.75 10.95
CA PHE A 149 4.22 17.03 11.56
C PHE A 149 3.87 18.16 10.59
N GLU A 150 3.10 19.11 11.09
CA GLU A 150 2.86 20.39 10.46
C GLU A 150 3.70 21.43 11.18
N PHE A 151 4.69 21.98 10.48
CA PHE A 151 5.43 23.12 10.97
C PHE A 151 4.67 24.38 10.56
N LEU A 152 4.30 25.19 11.56
CA LEU A 152 3.78 26.53 11.31
C LEU A 152 4.85 27.29 10.52
N LYS A 153 4.44 27.88 9.39
CA LYS A 153 5.28 28.80 8.62
C LYS A 153 5.39 30.13 9.33
#